data_AF-A0A139NUB7-F1
#
_entry.id   AF-A0A139NUB7-F1
#
_cell.length_a   1.000
_cell.length_b   1.000
_cell.length_c   1.000
_cell.angle_alpha   90.00
_cell.angle_beta   90.00
_cell.angle_gamma   90.00
#
_symmetry.space_group_name_H-M   'P 1'
#
loop_
_entity.id
_entity.type
_entity.pdbx_description
1 polymer ?
#
loop_
_entity_poly.entity_id
_entity_poly.type
_entity_poly.pdbx_seq_one_letter_code
_entity_poly.pdbx_strand_id
1 'polypeptide(L)'
;MKKTEKFIVLRSKKTGDFLLKYKSKEQTLAYSAHYTEKLKRAAKNEVEATKKQIEDFTKLANALNCELLEVAATYELKTLDGEEPEELIKETETSSEEEFKRILKMLEAGMEDD
;
A
#
# COMPACT_ATOMS: atom_id res chain seq x y z
N MET A 1 18.98 -3.85 -14.14
CA MET A 1 17.60 -3.35 -14.38
C MET A 1 17.32 -2.10 -13.56
N LYS A 2 16.76 -1.05 -14.17
CA LYS A 2 16.26 0.15 -13.46
C LYS A 2 14.74 0.08 -13.32
N LYS A 3 14.22 0.24 -12.10
CA LYS A 3 12.78 0.33 -11.82
C LYS A 3 12.47 1.66 -11.14
N THR A 4 11.45 2.36 -11.64
CA THR A 4 10.94 3.59 -11.04
C THR A 4 9.53 3.35 -10.55
N GLU A 5 9.28 3.62 -9.27
CA GLU A 5 7.97 3.51 -8.64
C GLU A 5 7.54 4.88 -8.12
N LYS A 6 6.23 5.15 -8.22
CA LYS A 6 5.60 6.34 -7.65
C LYS A 6 4.57 5.94 -6.62
N PHE A 7 4.55 6.62 -5.48
CA PHE A 7 3.59 6.36 -4.40
C PHE A 7 3.41 7.60 -3.52
N ILE A 8 2.29 7.64 -2.79
CA ILE A 8 2.00 8.70 -1.83
C ILE A 8 2.35 8.24 -0.40
N VAL A 9 2.95 9.14 0.37
CA VAL A 9 3.22 8.96 1.80
C VAL A 9 2.64 10.12 2.61
N LEU A 10 2.36 9.85 3.90
CA LEU A 10 2.04 10.89 4.88
C LEU A 10 3.31 11.20 5.68
N ARG A 11 3.69 12.47 5.73
CA ARG A 11 4.85 12.95 6.51
C ARG A 11 4.40 13.86 7.64
N SER A 12 4.85 13.59 8.85
CA SER A 12 4.62 14.41 10.04
C SER A 12 5.16 15.82 9.82
N LYS A 13 4.32 16.85 9.95
CA LYS A 13 4.75 18.25 9.90
C LYS A 13 5.60 18.66 11.11
N LYS A 14 5.54 17.87 12.20
CA LYS A 14 6.26 18.15 13.45
C LYS A 14 7.67 17.59 13.45
N THR A 15 7.84 16.34 13.02
CA THR A 15 9.13 15.63 13.10
C THR A 15 9.79 15.43 11.74
N GLY A 16 9.02 15.51 10.65
CA GLY A 16 9.47 15.15 9.32
C GLY A 16 9.47 13.64 9.04
N ASP A 17 9.07 12.81 10.00
CA ASP A 17 8.99 11.36 9.86
C ASP A 17 7.79 10.93 9.03
N PHE A 18 7.87 9.74 8.43
CA PHE A 18 6.81 9.18 7.62
C PHE A 18 5.90 8.27 8.44
N LEU A 19 4.60 8.30 8.16
CA LEU A 19 3.65 7.37 8.76
C LEU A 19 4.02 5.94 8.36
N LEU A 20 4.26 5.08 9.35
CA LEU A 20 4.56 3.65 9.17
C LEU A 20 3.28 2.82 9.21
N LYS A 21 2.42 3.09 10.18
CA LYS A 21 1.12 2.42 10.36
C LYS A 21 0.23 3.25 11.27
N TYR A 22 -1.07 3.11 11.11
CA TYR A 22 -2.05 3.60 12.07
C TYR A 22 -3.11 2.52 12.34
N LYS A 23 -3.71 2.54 13.53
CA LYS A 23 -4.79 1.63 13.92
C LYS A 23 -5.81 2.37 14.75
N SER A 24 -7.10 2.14 14.51
CA SER A 24 -8.16 2.57 15.43
C SER A 24 -8.04 1.82 16.76
N LYS A 25 -8.22 2.52 17.86
CA LYS A 25 -8.26 1.91 19.20
C LYS A 25 -9.67 1.39 19.47
N GLU A 26 -9.75 0.19 20.02
CA GLU A 26 -11.03 -0.46 20.32
C GLU A 26 -11.91 0.40 21.22
N GLN A 27 -13.20 0.46 20.90
CA GLN A 27 -14.23 1.16 21.68
C GLN A 27 -13.97 2.67 21.90
N THR A 28 -13.11 3.30 21.08
CA THR A 28 -12.82 4.74 21.16
C THR A 28 -12.73 5.38 19.78
N LEU A 29 -12.93 6.70 19.71
CA LEU A 29 -12.71 7.50 18.50
C LEU A 29 -11.24 7.96 18.37
N ALA A 30 -10.30 7.20 18.93
CA ALA A 30 -8.88 7.55 18.95
C ALA A 30 -8.07 6.56 18.09
N TYR A 31 -6.94 7.06 17.54
CA TYR A 31 -6.03 6.26 16.73
C TYR A 31 -4.65 6.15 17.41
N SER A 32 -3.96 5.05 17.19
CA SER A 32 -2.50 4.99 17.34
C SER A 32 -1.85 5.21 15.98
N ALA A 33 -0.82 6.05 15.93
CA ALA A 33 -0.02 6.28 14.74
C ALA A 33 1.46 6.08 15.10
N HIS A 34 2.15 5.28 14.29
CA HIS A 34 3.58 5.04 14.42
C HIS A 34 4.29 5.64 13.21
N TYR A 35 5.43 6.27 13.45
CA TYR A 35 6.20 6.97 12.45
C TYR A 35 7.60 6.36 12.29
N THR A 36 8.25 6.65 11.17
CA THR A 36 9.62 6.22 10.88
C THR A 36 10.34 7.28 10.05
N GLU A 37 11.60 7.52 10.38
CA GLU A 37 12.51 8.35 9.56
C GLU A 37 12.84 7.69 8.21
N LYS A 38 12.66 6.36 8.10
CA LYS A 38 13.08 5.57 6.94
C LYS A 38 11.96 5.53 5.89
N LEU A 39 12.06 6.35 4.85
CA LEU A 39 11.10 6.40 3.73
C LEU A 39 10.78 5.00 3.14
N LYS A 40 11.78 4.11 3.03
CA LYS A 40 11.58 2.74 2.52
C LYS A 40 10.62 1.88 3.36
N ARG A 41 10.35 2.27 4.61
CA ARG A 41 9.42 1.62 5.53
C ARG A 41 8.10 2.36 5.68
N ALA A 42 7.94 3.53 5.05
CA ALA A 42 6.70 4.29 5.12
C ALA A 42 5.52 3.48 4.56
N ALA A 43 4.32 3.75 5.07
CA ALA A 43 3.09 3.30 4.46
C ALA A 43 2.96 3.94 3.07
N LYS A 44 3.03 3.12 2.03
CA LYS A 44 2.95 3.54 0.63
C LYS A 44 1.53 3.38 0.13
N ASN A 45 0.99 4.42 -0.49
CA ASN A 45 -0.32 4.40 -1.11
C ASN A 45 -0.19 4.60 -2.62
N GLU A 46 -1.05 3.94 -3.39
CA GLU A 46 -1.09 4.10 -4.84
C GLU A 46 -1.52 5.53 -5.22
N VAL A 47 -0.86 6.12 -6.22
CA VAL A 47 -1.07 7.52 -6.60
C VAL A 47 -2.50 7.77 -7.09
N GLU A 48 -3.00 6.95 -8.01
CA GLU A 48 -4.32 7.18 -8.62
C GLU A 48 -5.46 6.95 -7.62
N ALA A 49 -5.40 5.85 -6.85
CA ALA A 49 -6.38 5.57 -5.81
C ALA A 49 -6.41 6.67 -4.73
N THR A 50 -5.24 7.23 -4.37
CA THR A 50 -5.15 8.33 -3.41
C THR A 50 -5.73 9.62 -3.97
N LYS A 51 -5.46 9.95 -5.24
CA LYS A 51 -6.02 11.13 -5.91
C LYS A 51 -7.54 11.04 -6.05
N LYS A 52 -8.07 9.85 -6.34
CA LYS A 52 -9.53 9.60 -6.40
C LYS A 52 -10.21 9.82 -5.03
N GLN A 53 -9.50 9.52 -3.94
CA GLN A 53 -9.99 9.65 -2.55
C GLN A 53 -9.31 10.81 -1.80
N ILE A 54 -8.91 11.87 -2.52
CA ILE A 54 -8.04 12.91 -1.97
C ILE A 54 -8.66 13.64 -0.77
N GLU A 55 -9.98 13.77 -0.73
CA GLU A 55 -10.68 14.41 0.38
C GLU A 55 -10.49 13.64 1.70
N ASP A 56 -10.64 12.32 1.66
CA ASP A 56 -10.48 11.46 2.85
C ASP A 56 -9.02 11.38 3.30
N PHE A 57 -8.08 11.29 2.35
CA PHE A 57 -6.65 11.37 2.66
C PHE A 57 -6.26 12.72 3.25
N THR A 58 -6.87 13.81 2.79
CA THR A 58 -6.63 15.16 3.33
C THR A 58 -7.15 15.26 4.77
N LYS A 59 -8.36 14.74 5.05
CA LYS A 59 -8.91 14.66 6.41
C LYS A 59 -7.99 13.85 7.33
N LEU A 60 -7.53 12.68 6.88
CA LEU A 60 -6.61 11.83 7.63
C LEU A 60 -5.28 12.54 7.89
N ALA A 61 -4.68 13.17 6.87
CA ALA A 61 -3.44 13.92 7.01
C ALA A 61 -3.61 15.06 8.03
N ASN A 62 -4.71 15.81 7.98
CA ASN A 62 -5.01 16.86 8.95
C ASN A 62 -5.17 16.31 10.38
N ALA A 63 -5.91 15.21 10.56
CA ALA A 63 -6.09 14.57 11.86
C ALA A 63 -4.77 14.08 12.48
N LEU A 64 -3.83 13.65 11.64
CA LEU A 64 -2.49 13.18 12.04
C LEU A 64 -1.42 14.30 12.04
N ASN A 65 -1.79 15.55 11.75
CA ASN A 65 -0.86 16.67 11.54
C ASN A 65 0.28 16.33 10.56
N CYS A 66 -0.10 15.74 9.43
CA CYS A 66 0.77 15.32 8.35
C CYS A 66 0.53 16.14 7.07
N GLU A 67 1.50 16.09 6.17
CA GLU A 67 1.40 16.48 4.76
C GLU A 67 1.40 15.23 3.86
N LEU A 68 0.72 15.30 2.72
CA LEU A 68 0.76 14.27 1.68
C LEU A 68 1.88 14.60 0.70
N LEU A 69 2.73 13.62 0.40
CA LEU A 69 3.84 13.78 -0.54
C LEU A 69 3.81 12.68 -1.60
N GLU A 70 3.94 13.07 -2.87
CA GLU A 70 4.22 12.14 -3.96
C GLU A 70 5.73 11.88 -4.01
N VAL A 71 6.09 10.60 -3.96
CA VAL A 71 7.47 10.12 -3.97
C VAL A 71 7.71 9.43 -5.31
N ALA A 72 8.75 9.84 -6.02
CA ALA A 72 9.29 9.11 -7.15
C ALA A 72 10.62 8.48 -6.73
N ALA A 73 10.67 7.15 -6.66
CA ALA A 73 11.86 6.40 -6.26
C ALA A 73 12.36 5.54 -7.40
N THR A 74 13.64 5.68 -7.75
CA THR A 74 14.31 4.83 -8.75
C THR A 74 15.27 3.88 -8.04
N TYR A 75 15.14 2.59 -8.34
CA TYR A 75 15.98 1.51 -7.85
C TYR A 75 16.75 0.91 -9.02
N GLU A 76 18.05 0.67 -8.82
CA GLU A 76 18.90 -0.07 -9.74
C GLU A 76 19.18 -1.44 -9.14
N LEU A 77 18.77 -2.50 -9.85
CA LEU A 77 18.94 -3.90 -9.48
C LEU A 77 20.11 -4.47 -10.29
N LYS A 78 21.07 -5.05 -9.56
CA LYS A 78 22.22 -5.79 -10.08
C LYS A 78 22.40 -7.07 -9.26
N THR A 79 22.95 -8.12 -9.87
CA THR A 79 23.46 -9.28 -9.15
C THR A 79 24.64 -8.87 -8.27
N LEU A 80 25.04 -9.72 -7.32
CA LEU A 80 26.22 -9.43 -6.48
C LEU A 80 27.50 -9.30 -7.32
N ASP A 81 27.55 -9.98 -8.46
CA ASP A 81 28.64 -9.90 -9.45
C ASP A 81 28.52 -8.67 -10.37
N GLY A 82 27.49 -7.84 -10.19
CA GLY A 82 27.31 -6.57 -10.89
C GLY A 82 26.55 -6.66 -12.22
N GLU A 83 26.12 -7.87 -12.61
CA GLU A 83 25.35 -8.11 -13.83
C GLU A 83 23.88 -7.72 -13.67
N GLU A 84 23.19 -7.58 -14.80
CA GLU A 84 21.74 -7.34 -14.81
C GLU A 84 20.99 -8.63 -14.47
N PRO A 85 20.12 -8.65 -13.44
CA PRO A 85 19.39 -9.86 -13.08
C PRO A 85 18.34 -10.22 -14.14
N GLU A 86 18.13 -11.52 -14.34
CA GLU A 86 17.09 -12.03 -15.24
C GLU A 86 15.67 -11.60 -14.79
N GLU A 87 14.79 -11.35 -15.76
CA GLU A 87 13.39 -11.03 -15.49
C GLU A 87 12.64 -12.27 -14.99
N LEU A 88 12.24 -12.25 -13.72
CA LEU A 88 11.30 -13.22 -13.18
C LEU A 88 9.90 -12.89 -13.71
N ILE A 89 9.47 -13.58 -14.78
CA ILE A 89 8.10 -13.54 -15.29
C ILE A 89 7.17 -13.97 -14.15
N LYS A 90 6.25 -13.08 -13.73
CA LYS A 90 5.23 -13.42 -12.73
C LYS A 90 4.16 -14.29 -13.38
N GLU A 91 4.27 -15.61 -13.26
CA GLU A 91 3.19 -16.55 -13.55
C GLU A 91 2.08 -16.49 -12.46
N THR A 92 1.50 -15.32 -12.18
CA THR A 92 0.54 -15.18 -11.06
C THR A 92 -0.77 -14.47 -11.41
N GLU A 93 -1.21 -14.48 -12.67
CA GLU A 93 -2.52 -13.92 -13.04
C GLU A 93 -3.62 -14.96 -13.28
N THR A 94 -3.33 -16.26 -13.29
CA THR A 94 -4.35 -17.28 -13.64
C THR A 94 -4.89 -18.08 -12.45
N SER A 95 -4.14 -18.26 -11.36
CA SER A 95 -4.57 -19.14 -10.27
C SER A 95 -5.64 -18.51 -9.37
N SER A 96 -5.60 -17.20 -9.14
CA SER A 96 -6.47 -16.53 -8.17
C SER A 96 -7.92 -16.35 -8.64
N GLU A 97 -8.15 -16.12 -9.94
CA GLU A 97 -9.52 -15.98 -10.46
C GLU A 97 -10.27 -17.31 -10.51
N GLU A 98 -9.60 -18.39 -10.93
CA GLU A 98 -10.20 -19.73 -10.98
C GLU A 98 -10.53 -20.26 -9.57
N GLU A 99 -9.65 -20.03 -8.59
CA GLU A 99 -9.91 -20.38 -7.19
C GLU A 99 -11.05 -19.56 -6.57
N PHE A 100 -11.10 -18.25 -6.84
CA PHE A 100 -12.18 -17.39 -6.36
C PHE A 100 -13.55 -17.76 -6.97
N LYS A 101 -13.59 -18.09 -8.27
CA LYS A 101 -14.81 -18.59 -8.94
C LYS A 101 -15.30 -19.92 -8.37
N ARG A 102 -14.40 -20.82 -7.96
CA ARG A 102 -14.76 -22.08 -7.30
C ARG A 102 -15.41 -21.85 -5.94
N ILE A 103 -14.90 -20.90 -5.15
CA ILE A 103 -15.46 -20.53 -3.85
C ILE A 103 -16.86 -19.93 -4.01
N LEU A 104 -17.07 -19.05 -5.00
CA LEU A 104 -18.38 -18.46 -5.31
C LEU A 104 -19.44 -19.51 -5.68
N LYS A 105 -19.10 -20.48 -6.54
CA LYS A 105 -20.02 -21.56 -6.92
C LYS A 105 -20.42 -22.45 -5.74
N MET A 106 -19.50 -22.71 -4.80
CA MET A 106 -19.82 -23.45 -3.58
C MET A 106 -20.78 -22.69 -2.67
N LEU A 107 -20.73 -21.36 -2.67
CA LEU A 107 -21.63 -20.51 -1.89
C LEU A 107 -23.06 -20.50 -2.48
N GLU A 108 -23.18 -20.41 -3.82
CA GLU A 108 -24.47 -20.44 -4.52
C GLU A 108 -25.19 -21.80 -4.33
N ALA A 109 -24.46 -22.90 -4.41
CA ALA A 109 -25.02 -24.24 -4.21
C ALA A 109 -25.49 -24.53 -2.77
N GLY A 110 -25.02 -23.74 -1.79
CA GLY A 110 -25.43 -23.86 -0.38
C GLY A 110 -26.66 -23.04 -0.02
N MET A 111 -27.27 -22.32 -0.97
CA MET A 111 -28.43 -21.45 -0.76
C MET A 111 -29.74 -22.00 -1.38
N GLU A 112 -29.70 -23.18 -2.01
CA GLU A 112 -30.89 -23.78 -2.67
C GLU A 112 -31.64 -24.81 -1.81
N ASP A 113 -31.26 -25.01 -0.56
CA ASP A 113 -32.01 -25.84 0.40
C ASP A 113 -32.69 -24.94 1.47
N ASP A 114 -33.81 -24.30 1.09
CA ASP A 114 -34.87 -23.81 2.00
C ASP A 114 -36.25 -23.98 1.33
#